data_AF-A0A836Q3Y5-F1
#
_entry.id   AF-A0A836Q3Y5-F1
#
_cell.length_a   1.000
_cell.length_b   1.000
_cell.length_c   1.000
_cell.angle_alpha   90.00
_cell.angle_beta   90.00
_cell.angle_gamma   90.00
#
_symmetry.space_group_name_H-M   'P 1'
#
loop_
_entity.id
_entity.type
_entity.pdbx_description
1 polymer ?
#
loop_
_entity_poly.entity_id
_entity_poly.type
_entity_poly.pdbx_seq_one_letter_code
_entity_poly.pdbx_strand_id
1 'polypeptide(L)'
;MNLRDLSVAAERCFAKMLGVYELQPAETTDPEFLELGKRYGIKFVTEDELDCSDFSYQQASDVQYRRAKDIIIEEFSVYPKEAIEKTRIEQVIFCSNLVVSNKRAGGTLKVGLHYVDTLFIDLSEFRNELHGRRTLHHELYHAIDFRDTWHGYIDADWTRIQGDSFKYEFDAAADMHRLLGQNPQDAMPREFDDPYNRMSAEESATPGFITDYARYSVAEDKAEVFCHMMVSYKKVMARAAKDGVLKRKVERMKEMLVEYIPEMDEKFWKEKVAKRRIDIH
;
A
#
# COMPACT_ATOMS: atom_id res chain seq x y z
N MET A 1 6.28 23.78 4.24
CA MET A 1 6.92 23.27 3.01
C MET A 1 8.41 23.51 3.14
N ASN A 2 9.23 22.47 3.23
CA ASN A 2 10.68 22.62 3.41
C ASN A 2 11.38 22.83 2.05
N LEU A 3 12.66 23.22 2.05
CA LEU A 3 13.45 23.46 0.84
C LEU A 3 13.48 22.26 -0.13
N ARG A 4 13.37 21.04 0.40
CA ARG A 4 13.33 19.80 -0.39
C ARG A 4 12.01 19.62 -1.10
N ASP A 5 10.88 19.87 -0.42
CA ASP A 5 9.56 19.88 -1.06
C ASP A 5 9.52 20.89 -2.20
N LEU A 6 10.17 22.05 -2.03
CA LEU A 6 10.26 23.08 -3.06
C LEU A 6 11.11 22.63 -4.27
N SER A 7 12.26 21.98 -4.02
CA SER A 7 13.13 21.43 -5.08
C SER A 7 12.41 20.35 -5.88
N VAL A 8 11.78 19.38 -5.20
CA VAL A 8 11.02 18.31 -5.86
C VAL A 8 9.84 18.89 -6.64
N ALA A 9 9.14 19.89 -6.09
CA ALA A 9 8.07 20.56 -6.81
C ALA A 9 8.58 21.31 -8.06
N ALA A 10 9.73 21.97 -7.98
CA ALA A 10 10.35 22.67 -9.11
C ALA A 10 10.83 21.70 -10.20
N GLU A 11 11.49 20.60 -9.82
CA GLU A 11 11.95 19.56 -10.75
C GLU A 11 10.77 18.85 -11.42
N ARG A 12 9.69 18.57 -10.68
CA ARG A 12 8.42 18.06 -11.26
C ARG A 12 7.79 19.05 -12.22
N CYS A 13 7.79 20.34 -11.88
CA CYS A 13 7.28 21.39 -12.77
C CYS A 13 8.09 21.43 -14.07
N PHE A 14 9.41 21.26 -13.98
CA PHE A 14 10.30 21.21 -15.13
C PHE A 14 10.08 19.95 -15.98
N ALA A 15 9.96 18.77 -15.36
CA ALA A 15 9.62 17.53 -16.06
C ALA A 15 8.24 17.61 -16.75
N LYS A 16 7.24 18.21 -16.09
CA LYS A 16 5.91 18.51 -16.65
C LYS A 16 6.02 19.44 -17.87
N MET A 17 6.88 20.46 -17.81
CA MET A 17 7.11 21.38 -18.93
C MET A 17 7.80 20.71 -20.12
N LEU A 18 8.65 19.71 -19.88
CA LEU A 18 9.38 18.98 -20.91
C LEU A 18 8.63 17.78 -21.51
N GLY A 19 7.47 17.41 -20.96
CA GLY A 19 6.66 16.28 -21.46
C GLY A 19 7.28 14.90 -21.26
N VAL A 20 8.25 14.77 -20.35
CA VAL A 20 8.99 13.53 -20.06
C VAL A 20 8.39 12.74 -18.89
N TYR A 21 7.06 12.84 -18.72
CA TYR A 21 6.33 12.21 -17.62
C TYR A 21 5.59 10.98 -18.15
N GLU A 22 6.02 9.79 -17.72
CA GLU A 22 5.39 8.53 -18.11
C GLU A 22 4.14 8.25 -17.27
N LEU A 23 3.29 7.31 -17.72
CA LEU A 23 2.04 6.90 -17.06
C LEU A 23 0.99 8.02 -16.99
N GLN A 24 0.62 8.60 -18.13
CA GLN A 24 -0.46 9.61 -18.22
C GLN A 24 -1.72 9.10 -18.93
N PRO A 25 -2.35 7.99 -18.48
CA PRO A 25 -3.60 7.55 -19.08
C PRO A 25 -4.74 8.53 -18.78
N ALA A 26 -5.82 8.44 -19.56
CA ALA A 26 -7.00 9.26 -19.36
C ALA A 26 -7.66 8.95 -18.01
N GLU A 27 -8.26 9.97 -17.39
CA GLU A 27 -9.13 9.75 -16.22
C GLU A 27 -10.37 8.94 -16.62
N THR A 28 -10.88 8.14 -15.69
CA THR A 28 -12.12 7.39 -15.87
C THR A 28 -13.30 8.29 -16.22
N THR A 29 -14.27 7.73 -16.93
CA THR A 29 -15.58 8.38 -17.17
C THR A 29 -16.63 8.00 -16.13
N ASP A 30 -16.30 7.10 -15.18
CA ASP A 30 -17.23 6.65 -14.15
C ASP A 30 -17.54 7.77 -13.14
N PRO A 31 -18.81 8.17 -12.99
CA PRO A 31 -19.18 9.33 -12.18
C PRO A 31 -18.84 9.18 -10.69
N GLU A 32 -18.87 7.96 -10.14
CA GLU A 32 -18.60 7.73 -8.72
C GLU A 32 -17.11 7.87 -8.42
N PHE A 33 -16.25 7.35 -9.31
CA PHE A 33 -14.82 7.56 -9.20
C PHE A 33 -14.40 9.00 -9.49
N LEU A 34 -15.09 9.71 -10.39
CA LEU A 34 -14.88 11.14 -10.59
C LEU A 34 -15.23 11.96 -9.34
N GLU A 35 -16.31 11.60 -8.63
CA GLU A 35 -16.66 12.25 -7.36
C GLU A 35 -15.64 11.94 -6.26
N LEU A 36 -15.24 10.68 -6.14
CA LEU A 36 -14.21 10.23 -5.19
C LEU A 36 -12.86 10.91 -5.47
N GLY A 37 -12.49 11.03 -6.74
CA GLY A 37 -11.28 11.70 -7.20
C GLY A 37 -11.27 13.19 -6.83
N LYS A 38 -12.38 13.89 -7.03
CA LYS A 38 -12.55 15.28 -6.57
C LYS A 38 -12.43 15.43 -5.05
N ARG A 39 -12.98 14.48 -4.29
CA ARG A 39 -12.89 14.50 -2.82
C ARG A 39 -11.44 14.44 -2.33
N TYR A 40 -10.64 13.56 -2.92
CA TYR A 40 -9.26 13.30 -2.48
C TYR A 40 -8.19 14.05 -3.28
N GLY A 41 -8.54 14.67 -4.39
CA GLY A 41 -7.59 15.34 -5.28
C GLY A 41 -6.70 14.38 -6.07
N ILE A 42 -7.21 13.19 -6.40
CA ILE A 42 -6.49 12.13 -7.12
C ILE A 42 -7.27 11.70 -8.36
N LYS A 43 -6.55 11.28 -9.40
CA LYS A 43 -7.15 10.75 -10.63
C LYS A 43 -7.38 9.24 -10.52
N PHE A 44 -8.57 8.76 -10.87
CA PHE A 44 -8.83 7.32 -11.01
C PHE A 44 -8.82 6.91 -12.48
N VAL A 45 -8.24 5.76 -12.78
CA VAL A 45 -8.09 5.24 -14.14
C VAL A 45 -8.64 3.82 -14.19
N THR A 46 -9.56 3.57 -15.12
CA THR A 46 -10.26 2.28 -15.29
C THR A 46 -10.01 1.64 -16.66
N GLU A 47 -9.47 2.42 -17.60
CA GLU A 47 -9.24 2.01 -18.99
C GLU A 47 -7.81 2.39 -19.36
N ASP A 48 -6.90 1.43 -19.23
CA ASP A 48 -5.51 1.59 -19.62
C ASP A 48 -4.85 0.21 -19.74
N GLU A 49 -3.78 0.14 -20.53
CA GLU A 49 -2.91 -1.02 -20.63
C GLU A 49 -1.48 -0.58 -20.89
N LEU A 50 -0.52 -1.37 -20.40
CA LEU A 50 0.89 -1.12 -20.62
C LEU A 50 1.62 -2.45 -20.77
N ASP A 51 2.44 -2.55 -21.81
CA ASP A 51 3.29 -3.72 -22.03
C ASP A 51 4.75 -3.28 -22.13
N CYS A 52 5.50 -3.44 -21.04
CA CYS A 52 6.94 -3.24 -20.98
C CYS A 52 7.60 -4.48 -20.37
N SER A 53 8.87 -4.72 -20.72
CA SER A 53 9.56 -5.99 -20.46
C SER A 53 9.56 -6.45 -19.01
N ASP A 54 9.58 -5.53 -18.06
CA ASP A 54 9.65 -5.78 -16.63
C ASP A 54 8.51 -5.13 -15.85
N PHE A 55 7.58 -4.46 -16.53
CA PHE A 55 6.41 -3.84 -15.92
C PHE A 55 5.25 -3.83 -16.92
N SER A 56 4.19 -4.59 -16.65
CA SER A 56 3.05 -4.65 -17.55
C SER A 56 1.73 -4.87 -16.82
N TYR A 57 0.64 -4.46 -17.45
CA TYR A 57 -0.72 -4.71 -16.99
C TYR A 57 -1.68 -4.56 -18.17
N GLN A 58 -2.85 -5.16 -18.00
CA GLN A 58 -3.94 -5.11 -18.96
C GLN A 58 -5.11 -4.31 -18.37
N GLN A 59 -5.96 -3.80 -19.24
CA GLN A 59 -7.23 -3.25 -18.82
C GLN A 59 -8.05 -4.33 -18.08
N ALA A 60 -8.68 -3.95 -16.96
CA ALA A 60 -9.55 -4.87 -16.24
C ALA A 60 -10.83 -5.17 -17.04
N SER A 61 -11.30 -6.42 -16.99
CA SER A 61 -12.58 -6.79 -17.60
C SER A 61 -13.76 -6.16 -16.87
N ASP A 62 -14.89 -5.97 -17.55
CA ASP A 62 -16.15 -5.49 -16.95
C ASP A 62 -16.62 -6.33 -15.76
N VAL A 63 -16.26 -7.62 -15.72
CA VAL A 63 -16.61 -8.52 -14.62
C VAL A 63 -15.75 -8.22 -13.39
N GLN A 64 -14.44 -8.02 -13.57
CA GLN A 64 -13.56 -7.62 -12.48
C GLN A 64 -13.95 -6.23 -11.96
N TYR A 65 -14.16 -5.28 -12.87
CA TYR A 65 -14.56 -3.92 -12.54
C TYR A 65 -15.84 -3.87 -11.70
N ARG A 66 -16.93 -4.49 -12.18
CA ARG A 66 -18.21 -4.52 -11.44
C ARG A 66 -18.12 -5.20 -10.07
N ARG A 67 -17.23 -6.19 -9.91
CA ARG A 67 -17.03 -6.86 -8.61
C ARG A 67 -16.28 -5.96 -7.62
N ALA A 68 -15.29 -5.21 -8.10
CA ALA A 68 -14.39 -4.45 -7.24
C ALA A 68 -14.89 -3.04 -6.94
N LYS A 69 -15.63 -2.41 -7.86
CA LYS A 69 -15.99 -0.99 -7.81
C LYS A 69 -16.56 -0.55 -6.46
N ASP A 70 -17.67 -1.13 -6.05
CA ASP A 70 -18.40 -0.69 -4.85
C ASP A 70 -17.56 -0.91 -3.59
N ILE A 71 -16.77 -2.00 -3.56
CA ILE A 71 -15.84 -2.32 -2.47
C ILE A 71 -14.76 -1.26 -2.39
N ILE A 72 -14.13 -0.90 -3.51
CA ILE A 72 -13.06 0.09 -3.55
C ILE A 72 -13.57 1.45 -3.09
N ILE A 73 -14.73 1.88 -3.59
CA ILE A 73 -15.34 3.16 -3.20
C ILE A 73 -15.64 3.18 -1.70
N GLU A 74 -16.20 2.09 -1.17
CA GLU A 74 -16.45 1.91 0.26
C GLU A 74 -15.14 2.04 1.06
N GLU A 75 -14.09 1.31 0.67
CA GLU A 75 -12.81 1.28 1.38
C GLU A 75 -12.08 2.63 1.35
N PHE A 76 -12.02 3.29 0.20
CA PHE A 76 -11.47 4.64 0.11
C PHE A 76 -12.26 5.62 0.98
N SER A 77 -13.58 5.46 1.10
CA SER A 77 -14.43 6.35 1.90
C SER A 77 -14.18 6.25 3.42
N VAL A 78 -13.52 5.19 3.88
CA VAL A 78 -13.10 5.01 5.27
C VAL A 78 -12.00 6.01 5.65
N TYR A 79 -11.15 6.41 4.72
CA TYR A 79 -10.04 7.29 5.03
C TYR A 79 -10.48 8.73 5.32
N PRO A 80 -9.89 9.41 6.31
CA PRO A 80 -9.90 10.86 6.38
C PRO A 80 -9.29 11.45 5.09
N LYS A 81 -9.72 12.64 4.70
CA LYS A 81 -9.18 13.29 3.50
C LYS A 81 -7.68 13.52 3.61
N GLU A 82 -7.22 13.97 4.78
CA GLU A 82 -5.81 14.18 5.07
C GLU A 82 -4.96 12.93 4.82
N ALA A 83 -5.47 11.74 5.18
CA ALA A 83 -4.72 10.49 5.04
C ALA A 83 -4.33 10.21 3.59
N ILE A 84 -5.23 10.46 2.63
CA ILE A 84 -4.96 10.27 1.20
C ILE A 84 -4.07 11.40 0.68
N GLU A 85 -4.31 12.65 1.07
CA GLU A 85 -3.47 13.79 0.64
C GLU A 85 -2.00 13.63 1.06
N LYS A 86 -1.76 13.06 2.25
CA LYS A 86 -0.41 12.81 2.79
C LYS A 86 0.38 11.77 2.00
N THR A 87 -0.29 10.82 1.33
CA THR A 87 0.38 9.85 0.44
C THR A 87 1.02 10.54 -0.78
N ARG A 88 0.48 11.70 -1.18
CA ARG A 88 0.84 12.43 -2.41
C ARG A 88 0.72 11.59 -3.69
N ILE A 89 -0.03 10.48 -3.68
CA ILE A 89 -0.35 9.79 -4.93
C ILE A 89 -1.17 10.74 -5.81
N GLU A 90 -0.84 10.80 -7.10
CA GLU A 90 -1.53 11.64 -8.07
C GLU A 90 -2.62 10.83 -8.79
N GLN A 91 -2.46 9.51 -8.90
CA GLN A 91 -3.45 8.64 -9.52
C GLN A 91 -3.50 7.21 -8.95
N VAL A 92 -4.63 6.54 -9.18
CA VAL A 92 -4.82 5.11 -8.95
C VAL A 92 -5.25 4.45 -10.26
N ILE A 93 -4.51 3.44 -10.69
CA ILE A 93 -4.81 2.64 -11.88
C ILE A 93 -5.38 1.29 -11.46
N PHE A 94 -6.63 1.05 -11.86
CA PHE A 94 -7.27 -0.25 -11.72
C PHE A 94 -7.02 -1.08 -12.97
N CYS A 95 -6.30 -2.19 -12.80
CA CYS A 95 -5.83 -3.00 -13.91
C CYS A 95 -6.10 -4.49 -13.68
N SER A 96 -5.64 -5.32 -14.60
CA SER A 96 -5.63 -6.77 -14.46
C SER A 96 -4.29 -7.29 -14.94
N ASN A 97 -3.87 -8.42 -14.40
CA ASN A 97 -2.66 -9.08 -14.82
C ASN A 97 -1.39 -8.26 -14.60
N LEU A 98 -1.32 -7.55 -13.47
CA LEU A 98 -0.18 -6.72 -13.12
C LEU A 98 1.08 -7.57 -12.96
N VAL A 99 2.14 -7.16 -13.63
CA VAL A 99 3.48 -7.72 -13.59
C VAL A 99 4.46 -6.63 -13.19
N VAL A 100 5.28 -6.90 -12.17
CA VAL A 100 6.35 -6.05 -11.66
C VAL A 100 7.63 -6.87 -11.56
N SER A 101 8.70 -6.41 -12.20
CA SER A 101 9.99 -7.10 -12.29
C SER A 101 9.86 -8.57 -12.73
N ASN A 102 9.04 -8.82 -13.76
CA ASN A 102 8.71 -10.16 -14.31
C ASN A 102 7.90 -11.08 -13.38
N LYS A 103 7.26 -10.54 -12.34
CA LYS A 103 6.42 -11.31 -11.43
C LYS A 103 5.04 -10.72 -11.31
N ARG A 104 4.06 -11.60 -11.12
CA ARG A 104 2.69 -11.20 -10.84
C ARG A 104 2.61 -10.44 -9.51
N ALA A 105 1.81 -9.38 -9.46
CA ALA A 105 1.55 -8.62 -8.25
C ALA A 105 0.05 -8.33 -8.12
N GLY A 106 -0.45 -8.21 -6.88
CA GLY A 106 -1.83 -7.78 -6.60
C GLY A 106 -1.99 -6.26 -6.58
N GLY A 107 -0.88 -5.55 -6.39
CA GLY A 107 -0.78 -4.10 -6.49
C GLY A 107 0.68 -3.68 -6.43
N THR A 108 0.93 -2.40 -6.62
CA THR A 108 2.25 -1.80 -6.37
C THR A 108 2.15 -0.28 -6.29
N LEU A 109 3.13 0.34 -5.66
CA LEU A 109 3.34 1.78 -5.68
C LEU A 109 4.53 2.13 -6.59
N LYS A 110 4.29 2.94 -7.62
CA LYS A 110 5.34 3.51 -8.46
C LYS A 110 5.44 5.02 -8.21
N VAL A 111 6.55 5.42 -7.61
CA VAL A 111 6.88 6.81 -7.29
C VAL A 111 8.24 7.16 -7.85
N GLY A 112 8.41 8.40 -8.32
CA GLY A 112 9.69 8.81 -8.88
C GLY A 112 9.68 10.21 -9.47
N LEU A 113 10.81 10.59 -10.06
CA LEU A 113 10.99 11.91 -10.67
C LEU A 113 10.28 12.03 -12.04
N HIS A 114 10.22 10.92 -12.78
CA HIS A 114 9.74 10.86 -14.16
C HIS A 114 8.37 10.18 -14.30
N TYR A 115 7.74 9.82 -13.19
CA TYR A 115 6.46 9.13 -13.15
C TYR A 115 5.42 9.97 -12.43
N VAL A 116 4.17 9.88 -12.88
CA VAL A 116 3.03 10.21 -12.01
C VAL A 116 3.10 9.27 -10.81
N ASP A 117 3.04 9.81 -9.59
CA ASP A 117 3.01 8.98 -8.38
C ASP A 117 1.73 8.14 -8.41
N THR A 118 1.88 6.84 -8.66
CA THR A 118 0.78 5.96 -9.08
C THR A 118 0.66 4.76 -8.16
N LEU A 119 -0.54 4.54 -7.67
CA LEU A 119 -0.93 3.28 -7.04
C LEU A 119 -1.58 2.37 -8.09
N PHE A 120 -1.08 1.15 -8.23
CA PHE A 120 -1.67 0.13 -9.09
C PHE A 120 -2.39 -0.90 -8.23
N ILE A 121 -3.60 -1.28 -8.64
CA ILE A 121 -4.39 -2.33 -7.99
C ILE A 121 -4.88 -3.31 -9.06
N ASP A 122 -4.52 -4.58 -8.94
CA ASP A 122 -5.01 -5.65 -9.80
C ASP A 122 -6.41 -6.08 -9.33
N LEU A 123 -7.42 -5.85 -10.17
CA LEU A 123 -8.81 -6.17 -9.84
C LEU A 123 -9.08 -7.68 -9.81
N SER A 124 -8.14 -8.53 -10.22
CA SER A 124 -8.26 -9.98 -10.03
C SER A 124 -8.24 -10.41 -8.56
N GLU A 125 -7.65 -9.59 -7.66
CA GLU A 125 -7.63 -9.88 -6.22
C GLU A 125 -9.02 -9.87 -5.59
N PHE A 126 -9.95 -9.10 -6.16
CA PHE A 126 -11.33 -9.01 -5.69
C PHE A 126 -12.18 -10.25 -6.04
N ARG A 127 -11.60 -11.30 -6.65
CA ARG A 127 -12.22 -12.64 -6.67
C ARG A 127 -12.53 -13.13 -5.26
N ASN A 128 -11.71 -12.75 -4.28
CA ASN A 128 -12.00 -12.84 -2.87
C ASN A 128 -12.06 -11.41 -2.29
N GLU A 129 -13.24 -10.97 -1.86
CA GLU A 129 -13.43 -9.59 -1.41
C GLU A 129 -12.54 -9.23 -0.22
N LEU A 130 -12.35 -10.14 0.73
CA LEU A 130 -11.49 -9.93 1.89
C LEU A 130 -10.04 -9.71 1.46
N HIS A 131 -9.59 -10.49 0.49
CA HIS A 131 -8.25 -10.37 -0.06
C HIS A 131 -8.06 -9.05 -0.81
N GLY A 132 -8.96 -8.71 -1.73
CA GLY A 132 -8.92 -7.43 -2.46
C GLY A 132 -8.95 -6.20 -1.54
N ARG A 133 -9.77 -6.22 -0.47
CA ARG A 133 -9.76 -5.15 0.56
C ARG A 133 -8.40 -5.04 1.23
N ARG A 134 -7.79 -6.16 1.63
CA ARG A 134 -6.44 -6.16 2.25
C ARG A 134 -5.38 -5.64 1.29
N THR A 135 -5.39 -6.09 0.03
CA THR A 135 -4.45 -5.62 -0.99
C THR A 135 -4.54 -4.11 -1.16
N LEU A 136 -5.76 -3.56 -1.26
CA LEU A 136 -5.94 -2.11 -1.36
C LEU A 136 -5.33 -1.35 -0.17
N HIS A 137 -5.61 -1.78 1.07
CA HIS A 137 -5.05 -1.12 2.25
C HIS A 137 -3.55 -1.32 2.43
N HIS A 138 -3.03 -2.48 2.01
CA HIS A 138 -1.61 -2.81 2.04
C HIS A 138 -0.83 -1.84 1.15
N GLU A 139 -1.27 -1.67 -0.10
CA GLU A 139 -0.62 -0.75 -1.05
C GLU A 139 -0.80 0.72 -0.65
N LEU A 140 -1.97 1.11 -0.14
CA LEU A 140 -2.19 2.45 0.42
C LEU A 140 -1.26 2.72 1.61
N TYR A 141 -1.00 1.71 2.44
CA TYR A 141 -0.06 1.86 3.55
C TYR A 141 1.36 2.10 3.06
N HIS A 142 1.84 1.37 2.03
CA HIS A 142 3.14 1.67 1.43
C HIS A 142 3.24 3.13 0.96
N ALA A 143 2.17 3.68 0.41
CA ALA A 143 2.14 5.09 0.02
C ALA A 143 2.20 6.06 1.21
N ILE A 144 1.57 5.72 2.34
CA ILE A 144 1.68 6.49 3.60
C ILE A 144 3.12 6.37 4.14
N ASP A 145 3.59 5.15 4.33
CA ASP A 145 4.85 4.80 4.98
C ASP A 145 6.07 5.35 4.24
N PHE A 146 6.03 5.34 2.90
CA PHE A 146 7.05 5.94 2.04
C PHE A 146 7.19 7.47 2.25
N ARG A 147 6.09 8.16 2.59
CA ARG A 147 6.07 9.62 2.77
C ARG A 147 6.31 10.08 4.19
N ASP A 148 5.96 9.26 5.16
CA ASP A 148 6.20 9.52 6.58
C ASP A 148 7.67 9.30 6.95
N THR A 149 8.14 8.06 6.74
CA THR A 149 9.52 7.67 7.05
C THR A 149 10.29 7.54 5.73
N TRP A 150 11.28 8.40 5.49
CA TRP A 150 12.05 8.42 4.24
C TRP A 150 12.75 7.06 4.02
N HIS A 151 12.08 6.19 3.25
CA HIS A 151 12.25 4.73 3.03
C HIS A 151 11.65 3.83 4.13
N GLY A 152 10.33 3.64 4.15
CA GLY A 152 9.59 2.64 4.94
C GLY A 152 10.19 1.22 5.06
N TYR A 153 11.21 0.92 4.26
CA TYR A 153 12.14 -0.20 4.30
C TYR A 153 13.15 -0.23 5.46
N ILE A 154 13.30 0.84 6.25
CA ILE A 154 14.23 0.89 7.39
C ILE A 154 13.52 1.49 8.60
N ASP A 155 13.13 0.62 9.54
CA ASP A 155 12.62 1.03 10.86
C ASP A 155 13.20 0.11 11.94
N ALA A 156 14.31 0.55 12.52
CA ALA A 156 15.01 -0.21 13.55
C ALA A 156 14.18 -0.35 14.84
N ASP A 157 13.33 0.63 15.14
CA ASP A 157 12.51 0.61 16.34
C ASP A 157 11.36 -0.39 16.19
N TRP A 158 10.71 -0.43 15.02
CA TRP A 158 9.75 -1.47 14.67
C TRP A 158 10.40 -2.86 14.73
N THR A 159 11.57 -3.02 14.12
CA THR A 159 12.31 -4.29 14.09
C THR A 159 12.62 -4.78 15.50
N ARG A 160 13.03 -3.89 16.40
CA ARG A 160 13.36 -4.20 17.80
C ARG A 160 12.16 -4.68 18.62
N ILE A 161 10.92 -4.40 18.20
CA ILE A 161 9.73 -4.95 18.85
C ILE A 161 9.75 -6.48 18.85
N GLN A 162 10.32 -7.09 17.80
CA GLN A 162 10.48 -8.53 17.66
C GLN A 162 11.64 -9.09 18.52
N GLY A 163 12.59 -8.24 18.90
CA GLY A 163 13.73 -8.55 19.77
C GLY A 163 15.06 -8.05 19.20
N ASP A 164 16.02 -7.75 20.07
CA ASP A 164 17.30 -7.10 19.67
C ASP A 164 18.16 -7.91 18.69
N SER A 165 17.98 -9.23 18.64
CA SER A 165 18.70 -10.13 17.72
C SER A 165 17.89 -10.53 16.49
N PHE A 166 16.65 -10.04 16.35
CA PHE A 166 15.79 -10.39 15.22
C PHE A 166 16.26 -9.72 13.93
N LYS A 167 16.08 -10.42 12.81
CA LYS A 167 16.29 -9.90 11.46
C LYS A 167 15.20 -10.43 10.54
N TYR A 168 14.71 -9.57 9.66
CA TYR A 168 13.85 -9.96 8.56
C TYR A 168 14.61 -10.80 7.53
N GLU A 169 13.86 -11.50 6.68
CA GLU A 169 14.44 -12.26 5.56
C GLU A 169 15.12 -11.34 4.53
N PHE A 170 14.52 -10.17 4.30
CA PHE A 170 15.09 -9.06 3.55
C PHE A 170 15.30 -7.84 4.46
N ASP A 171 16.54 -7.36 4.52
CA ASP A 171 16.94 -6.19 5.29
C ASP A 171 17.57 -5.16 4.35
N ALA A 172 16.77 -4.16 3.96
CA ALA A 172 17.21 -3.12 3.03
C ALA A 172 18.42 -2.31 3.55
N ALA A 173 18.60 -2.18 4.86
CA ALA A 173 19.75 -1.49 5.43
C ALA A 173 21.03 -2.32 5.28
N ALA A 174 20.95 -3.63 5.49
CA ALA A 174 22.06 -4.56 5.27
C ALA A 174 22.37 -4.76 3.77
N ASP A 175 21.33 -4.75 2.93
CA ASP A 175 21.42 -4.90 1.49
C ASP A 175 21.63 -3.58 0.73
N MET A 176 21.81 -2.45 1.44
CA MET A 176 21.96 -1.11 0.86
C MET A 176 23.09 -1.02 -0.18
N HIS A 177 24.16 -1.81 -0.02
CA HIS A 177 25.24 -1.93 -1.00
C HIS A 177 24.79 -2.47 -2.37
N ARG A 178 23.72 -3.27 -2.42
CA ARG A 178 23.04 -3.70 -3.66
C ARG A 178 22.05 -2.65 -4.20
N LEU A 179 21.56 -1.75 -3.35
CA LEU A 179 20.57 -0.72 -3.70
C LEU A 179 21.20 0.59 -4.23
N LEU A 180 22.52 0.78 -4.11
CA LEU A 180 23.21 1.99 -4.58
C LEU A 180 23.17 2.08 -6.12
N GLY A 181 22.33 2.98 -6.64
CA GLY A 181 22.18 3.26 -8.08
C GLY A 181 20.95 2.63 -8.74
N GLN A 182 20.07 2.00 -7.95
CA GLN A 182 18.80 1.41 -8.41
C GLN A 182 17.63 1.97 -7.57
N ASN A 183 16.41 1.98 -8.12
CA ASN A 183 15.23 2.21 -7.30
C ASN A 183 15.13 1.08 -6.26
N PRO A 184 14.88 1.34 -4.95
CA PRO A 184 14.70 0.29 -3.96
C PRO A 184 13.71 -0.80 -4.37
N GLN A 185 12.63 -0.45 -5.08
CA GLN A 185 11.69 -1.42 -5.67
C GLN A 185 12.36 -2.39 -6.67
N ASP A 186 13.31 -1.92 -7.48
CA ASP A 186 13.99 -2.71 -8.52
C ASP A 186 15.09 -3.62 -7.93
N ALA A 187 15.58 -3.26 -6.75
CA ALA A 187 16.70 -3.89 -6.08
C ALA A 187 16.29 -4.75 -4.86
N MET A 188 15.00 -4.82 -4.54
CA MET A 188 14.42 -5.86 -3.70
C MET A 188 14.73 -7.25 -4.29
N PRO A 189 15.13 -8.25 -3.48
CA PRO A 189 15.50 -9.57 -3.95
C PRO A 189 14.42 -10.16 -4.85
N ARG A 190 14.80 -10.42 -6.10
CA ARG A 190 14.03 -11.26 -6.98
C ARG A 190 14.06 -12.67 -6.41
N GLU A 191 13.04 -13.06 -5.64
CA GLU A 191 12.40 -14.41 -5.56
C GLU A 191 11.89 -14.75 -4.15
N PHE A 192 10.57 -14.85 -4.04
CA PHE A 192 9.91 -16.07 -3.60
C PHE A 192 8.80 -16.34 -4.61
N ASP A 193 8.65 -17.61 -5.01
CA ASP A 193 7.61 -18.08 -5.92
C ASP A 193 6.23 -17.59 -5.44
N ASP A 194 5.55 -16.87 -6.33
CA ASP A 194 4.13 -16.52 -6.28
C ASP A 194 3.61 -15.74 -5.05
N PRO A 195 3.58 -14.40 -5.08
CA PRO A 195 2.96 -13.60 -4.02
C PRO A 195 1.43 -13.77 -3.93
N TYR A 196 0.75 -14.35 -4.92
CA TYR A 196 -0.70 -14.62 -4.86
C TYR A 196 -1.05 -15.62 -3.74
N ASN A 197 -0.10 -16.49 -3.36
CA ASN A 197 -0.34 -17.55 -2.39
C ASN A 197 0.08 -17.21 -0.95
N ARG A 198 0.44 -15.95 -0.64
CA ARG A 198 0.83 -15.54 0.73
C ARG A 198 0.04 -14.37 1.32
N MET A 199 -0.40 -13.40 0.52
CA MET A 199 -1.40 -12.43 1.00
C MET A 199 -2.77 -13.12 1.21
N SER A 200 -2.97 -14.30 0.61
CA SER A 200 -3.99 -15.27 0.99
C SER A 200 -3.30 -16.48 1.63
N ALA A 201 -3.47 -16.70 2.93
CA ALA A 201 -4.06 -17.94 3.46
C ALA A 201 -3.68 -18.25 4.92
N GLU A 202 -2.51 -17.88 5.46
CA GLU A 202 -2.12 -18.40 6.78
C GLU A 202 -1.74 -17.31 7.78
N GLU A 203 -2.54 -17.23 8.85
CA GLU A 203 -2.16 -16.53 10.06
C GLU A 203 -0.85 -17.13 10.57
N SER A 204 0.16 -16.29 10.81
CA SER A 204 1.42 -16.82 11.30
C SER A 204 1.24 -17.42 12.69
N ALA A 205 1.81 -18.60 12.92
CA ALA A 205 2.00 -19.13 14.26
C ALA A 205 3.14 -18.42 15.02
N THR A 206 3.93 -17.59 14.33
CA THR A 206 5.06 -16.86 14.90
C THR A 206 4.56 -15.65 15.71
N PRO A 207 4.94 -15.52 17.00
CA PRO A 207 4.57 -14.35 17.79
C PRO A 207 5.03 -13.05 17.12
N GLY A 208 4.16 -12.06 17.09
CA GLY A 208 4.41 -10.75 16.49
C GLY A 208 4.07 -10.61 15.01
N PHE A 209 3.85 -11.69 14.25
CA PHE A 209 3.59 -11.59 12.80
C PHE A 209 2.14 -11.88 12.44
N ILE A 210 1.47 -10.95 11.74
CA ILE A 210 0.06 -11.15 11.36
C ILE A 210 -0.11 -12.29 10.36
N THR A 211 0.73 -12.32 9.32
CA THR A 211 0.83 -13.39 8.31
C THR A 211 2.28 -13.86 8.23
N ASP A 212 2.54 -15.00 7.59
CA ASP A 212 3.92 -15.40 7.31
C ASP A 212 4.60 -14.47 6.29
N TYR A 213 3.83 -13.80 5.44
CA TYR A 213 4.35 -12.78 4.52
C TYR A 213 5.00 -11.60 5.25
N ALA A 214 4.43 -11.19 6.40
CA ALA A 214 4.96 -10.12 7.24
C ALA A 214 6.40 -10.35 7.74
N ARG A 215 6.94 -11.57 7.67
CA ARG A 215 8.34 -11.86 8.04
C ARG A 215 9.35 -11.49 6.96
N TYR A 216 8.88 -11.18 5.76
CA TYR A 216 9.76 -10.93 4.63
C TYR A 216 10.58 -9.65 4.82
N SER A 217 9.93 -8.53 5.16
CA SER A 217 10.61 -7.26 5.40
C SER A 217 9.86 -6.41 6.42
N VAL A 218 10.54 -5.39 6.96
CA VAL A 218 9.92 -4.41 7.87
C VAL A 218 8.77 -3.63 7.20
N ALA A 219 8.87 -3.37 5.89
CA ALA A 219 7.82 -2.69 5.13
C ALA A 219 6.57 -3.58 5.02
N GLU A 220 6.76 -4.87 4.69
CA GLU A 220 5.65 -5.83 4.61
C GLU A 220 4.99 -6.07 5.96
N ASP A 221 5.78 -6.16 7.03
CA ASP A 221 5.24 -6.35 8.37
C ASP A 221 4.31 -5.22 8.80
N LYS A 222 4.73 -3.98 8.55
CA LYS A 222 3.91 -2.80 8.82
C LYS A 222 2.66 -2.78 7.95
N ALA A 223 2.80 -3.03 6.64
CA ALA A 223 1.67 -3.05 5.71
C ALA A 223 0.64 -4.14 6.06
N GLU A 224 1.10 -5.32 6.47
CA GLU A 224 0.24 -6.44 6.91
C GLU A 224 -0.46 -6.16 8.23
N VAL A 225 0.23 -5.58 9.22
CA VAL A 225 -0.42 -5.12 10.47
C VAL A 225 -1.50 -4.09 10.15
N PHE A 226 -1.17 -3.10 9.32
CA PHE A 226 -2.10 -2.04 8.95
C PHE A 226 -3.33 -2.55 8.19
N CYS A 227 -3.14 -3.31 7.12
CA CYS A 227 -4.24 -3.77 6.27
C CYS A 227 -5.18 -4.70 7.06
N HIS A 228 -4.65 -5.54 7.94
CA HIS A 228 -5.46 -6.36 8.82
C HIS A 228 -6.16 -5.54 9.90
N MET A 229 -5.58 -4.45 10.39
CA MET A 229 -6.28 -3.52 11.28
C MET A 229 -7.45 -2.83 10.58
N MET A 230 -7.30 -2.43 9.31
CA MET A 230 -8.35 -1.78 8.53
C MET A 230 -9.53 -2.71 8.20
N VAL A 231 -9.25 -3.99 7.90
CA VAL A 231 -10.24 -4.96 7.41
C VAL A 231 -10.76 -5.89 8.51
N SER A 232 -9.92 -6.22 9.49
CA SER A 232 -10.19 -7.27 10.48
C SER A 232 -9.87 -6.81 11.91
N TYR A 233 -10.12 -5.54 12.22
CA TYR A 233 -9.75 -4.88 13.48
C TYR A 233 -10.00 -5.71 14.73
N LYS A 234 -11.24 -6.21 14.93
CA LYS A 234 -11.61 -7.00 16.13
C LYS A 234 -10.79 -8.28 16.26
N LYS A 235 -10.50 -8.95 15.14
CA LYS A 235 -9.69 -10.16 15.09
C LYS A 235 -8.24 -9.86 15.45
N VAL A 236 -7.69 -8.77 14.92
CA VAL A 236 -6.34 -8.29 15.28
C VAL A 236 -6.26 -7.96 16.77
N MET A 237 -7.23 -7.21 17.32
CA MET A 237 -7.24 -6.88 18.75
C MET A 237 -7.35 -8.13 19.63
N ALA A 238 -8.18 -9.11 19.25
CA ALA A 238 -8.32 -10.36 19.97
C ALA A 238 -7.03 -11.19 19.97
N ARG A 239 -6.27 -11.16 18.88
CA ARG A 239 -4.97 -11.81 18.78
C ARG A 239 -3.90 -11.07 19.58
N ALA A 240 -3.83 -9.74 19.46
CA ALA A 240 -2.93 -8.88 20.22
C ALA A 240 -3.13 -9.01 21.74
N ALA A 241 -4.35 -9.26 22.21
CA ALA A 241 -4.61 -9.53 23.62
C ALA A 241 -3.88 -10.79 24.16
N LYS A 242 -3.48 -11.71 23.28
CA LYS A 242 -2.77 -12.96 23.61
C LYS A 242 -1.29 -12.95 23.18
N ASP A 243 -0.91 -12.01 22.32
CA ASP A 243 0.43 -11.88 21.74
C ASP A 243 0.99 -10.50 22.08
N GLY A 244 1.88 -10.45 23.08
CA GLY A 244 2.47 -9.21 23.56
C GLY A 244 3.38 -8.52 22.55
N VAL A 245 3.95 -9.25 21.58
CA VAL A 245 4.77 -8.67 20.52
C VAL A 245 3.87 -7.97 19.50
N LEU A 246 2.81 -8.67 19.06
CA LEU A 246 1.82 -8.09 18.16
C LEU A 246 1.11 -6.89 18.78
N LYS A 247 0.80 -6.95 20.08
CA LYS A 247 0.23 -5.82 20.82
C LYS A 247 1.10 -4.56 20.69
N ARG A 248 2.41 -4.68 20.90
CA ARG A 248 3.34 -3.55 20.76
C ARG A 248 3.40 -3.03 19.33
N LYS A 249 3.32 -3.90 18.32
CA LYS A 249 3.25 -3.47 16.90
C LYS A 249 1.97 -2.70 16.60
N VAL A 250 0.82 -3.17 17.09
CA VAL A 250 -0.45 -2.45 16.97
C VAL A 250 -0.41 -1.09 17.64
N GLU A 251 0.17 -1.01 18.85
CA GLU A 251 0.34 0.26 19.57
C GLU A 251 1.26 1.21 18.80
N ARG A 252 2.42 0.72 18.34
CA ARG A 252 3.37 1.51 17.55
C ARG A 252 2.77 1.99 16.23
N MET A 253 2.03 1.15 15.52
CA MET A 253 1.34 1.51 14.27
C MET A 253 0.37 2.68 14.50
N LYS A 254 -0.42 2.65 15.58
CA LYS A 254 -1.34 3.74 15.91
C LYS A 254 -0.60 5.03 16.27
N GLU A 255 0.48 4.94 17.02
CA GLU A 255 1.32 6.09 17.38
C GLU A 255 1.90 6.77 16.14
N MET A 256 2.51 6.01 15.24
CA MET A 256 3.07 6.53 13.99
C MET A 256 1.99 7.19 13.11
N LEU A 257 0.84 6.52 12.95
CA LEU A 257 -0.23 7.04 12.12
C LEU A 257 -0.86 8.31 12.68
N VAL A 258 -1.09 8.42 13.99
CA VAL A 258 -1.67 9.63 14.57
C VAL A 258 -0.66 10.79 14.63
N GLU A 259 0.63 10.49 14.75
CA GLU A 259 1.70 11.48 14.65
C GLU A 259 1.74 12.10 13.25
N TYR A 260 1.62 11.27 12.20
CA TYR A 260 1.68 11.72 10.82
C TYR A 260 0.35 12.26 10.26
N ILE A 261 -0.77 11.63 10.67
CA ILE A 261 -2.15 11.88 10.24
C ILE A 261 -3.03 11.96 11.50
N PRO A 262 -3.15 13.15 12.14
CA PRO A 262 -3.87 13.33 13.40
C PRO A 262 -5.32 12.83 13.40
N GLU A 263 -6.00 12.81 12.24
CA GLU A 263 -7.36 12.27 12.11
C GLU A 263 -7.46 10.74 12.26
N MET A 264 -6.34 9.99 12.22
CA MET A 264 -6.30 8.53 12.43
C MET A 264 -6.09 8.16 13.92
N ASP A 265 -6.77 8.90 14.79
CA ASP A 265 -6.73 8.74 16.25
C ASP A 265 -7.53 7.53 16.77
N GLU A 266 -7.65 7.40 18.09
CA GLU A 266 -8.44 6.33 18.72
C GLU A 266 -9.92 6.32 18.33
N LYS A 267 -10.50 7.49 17.98
CA LYS A 267 -11.88 7.58 17.51
C LYS A 267 -12.00 6.98 16.12
N PHE A 268 -11.05 7.25 15.21
CA PHE A 268 -10.98 6.60 13.91
C PHE A 268 -10.99 5.08 14.06
N TRP A 269 -10.12 4.51 14.90
CA TRP A 269 -10.04 3.06 15.08
C TRP A 269 -11.30 2.47 15.73
N LYS A 270 -11.82 3.07 16.81
CA LYS A 270 -12.93 2.48 17.59
C LYS A 270 -14.31 2.77 17.02
N GLU A 271 -14.50 3.92 16.38
CA GLU A 271 -15.81 4.35 15.91
C GLU A 271 -15.97 4.21 14.41
N LYS A 272 -14.89 4.37 13.63
CA LYS A 272 -14.95 4.23 12.17
C LYS A 272 -14.61 2.80 11.76
N VAL A 273 -13.42 2.31 12.08
CA VAL A 273 -12.94 1.00 11.62
C VAL A 273 -13.63 -0.17 12.36
N ALA A 274 -13.66 -0.16 13.70
CA ALA A 274 -14.18 -1.29 14.47
C ALA A 274 -15.69 -1.55 14.33
N LYS A 275 -16.46 -0.56 13.84
CA LYS A 275 -17.91 -0.67 13.63
C LYS A 275 -18.30 -1.17 12.25
N ARG A 276 -17.35 -1.27 11.32
CA ARG A 276 -17.59 -1.77 9.97
C ARG A 276 -18.02 -3.23 10.02
N ARG A 277 -19.00 -3.57 9.18
CA ARG A 277 -19.44 -4.94 8.94
C ARG A 277 -18.90 -5.35 7.58
N ILE A 278 -17.75 -6.00 7.60
CA ILE A 278 -17.21 -6.65 6.41
C ILE A 278 -17.67 -8.10 6.55
N ASP A 279 -18.65 -8.48 5.73
CA ASP A 279 -19.19 -9.84 5.74
C ASP A 279 -18.12 -10.78 5.18
N ILE A 280 -17.48 -11.53 6.08
CA ILE A 280 -16.48 -12.53 5.73
C ILE A 280 -17.25 -13.80 5.40
N HIS A 281 -17.72 -13.93 4.17
CA HIS A 281 -18.27 -15.18 3.65
C HIS A 281 -17.17 -16.03 3.00
#